data_AF-A0A7S2WNG5-F1
#
_entry.id   AF-A0A7S2WNG5-F1
#
_cell.length_a   1.000
_cell.length_b   1.000
_cell.length_c   1.000
_cell.angle_alpha   90.00
_cell.angle_beta   90.00
_cell.angle_gamma   90.00
#
_symmetry.space_group_name_H-M   'P 1'
#
loop_
_entity.id
_entity.type
_entity.pdbx_description
1 polymer ?
#
loop_
_entity_poly.entity_id
_entity_poly.type
_entity_poly.pdbx_seq_one_letter_code
_entity_poly.pdbx_strand_id
1 'polypeptide(L)'
;TSIDAIRLSGLVRSQLGFQLTAKTIFESKTVQKFSLEMEADVICVIPVNDASDVLSFGEERMLFLSEYDDQASRAYHIPLTLTLYDGVGIDVLKRSLEWLMDRHEILK
;
A
#
# COMPACT_ATOMS: atom_id res chain seq x y z
N THR A 1 8.53 10.20 -11.78
CA THR A 1 8.89 8.78 -11.54
C THR A 1 7.63 7.93 -11.42
N SER A 2 7.72 6.60 -11.30
CA SER A 2 6.51 5.77 -11.11
C SER A 2 5.71 6.14 -9.85
N ILE A 3 6.38 6.60 -8.78
CA ILE A 3 5.69 7.02 -7.55
C ILE A 3 4.85 8.29 -7.78
N ASP A 4 5.35 9.22 -8.59
CA ASP A 4 4.64 10.47 -8.90
C ASP A 4 3.42 10.20 -9.79
N ALA A 5 3.53 9.24 -10.72
CA ALA A 5 2.40 8.81 -11.54
C ALA A 5 1.28 8.17 -10.68
N ILE A 6 1.64 7.33 -9.70
CA ILE A 6 0.68 6.76 -8.74
C ILE A 6 0.03 7.86 -7.88
N ARG A 7 0.83 8.81 -7.38
CA ARG A 7 0.32 9.97 -6.61
C ARG A 7 -0.64 10.83 -7.44
N LEU A 8 -0.29 11.14 -8.68
CA LEU A 8 -1.13 11.89 -9.61
C LEU A 8 -2.46 11.17 -9.87
N SER A 9 -2.42 9.86 -10.12
CA SER A 9 -3.62 9.03 -10.26
C SER A 9 -4.50 9.08 -9.02
N GLY A 10 -3.92 8.98 -7.82
CA GLY A 10 -4.64 9.10 -6.56
C GLY A 10 -5.29 10.48 -6.36
N LEU A 11 -4.60 11.56 -6.71
CA LEU A 11 -5.10 12.94 -6.60
C LEU A 11 -6.22 13.23 -7.60
N VAL A 12 -6.08 12.80 -8.86
CA VAL A 12 -7.14 12.97 -9.87
C VAL A 12 -8.38 12.17 -9.47
N ARG A 13 -8.20 10.95 -8.93
CA ARG A 13 -9.31 10.16 -8.38
C ARG A 13 -10.02 10.88 -7.25
N SER A 14 -9.28 11.41 -6.26
CA SER A 14 -9.89 12.00 -5.06
C SER A 14 -10.46 13.41 -5.28
N GLN A 15 -9.88 14.21 -6.17
CA GLN A 15 -10.28 15.60 -6.39
C GLN A 15 -11.22 15.79 -7.58
N LEU A 16 -11.06 14.99 -8.63
CA LEU A 16 -11.77 15.17 -9.89
C LEU A 16 -12.74 14.01 -10.19
N GLY A 17 -12.66 12.89 -9.46
CA GLY A 17 -13.56 11.75 -9.66
C GLY A 17 -13.25 10.92 -10.91
N PHE A 18 -12.05 11.05 -11.49
CA PHE A 18 -11.63 10.27 -12.65
C PHE A 18 -10.57 9.23 -12.29
N GLN A 19 -10.65 8.05 -12.90
CA GLN A 19 -9.66 7.01 -12.72
C GLN A 19 -8.60 7.07 -13.83
N LEU A 20 -7.33 7.07 -13.44
CA LEU A 20 -6.20 7.07 -14.38
C LEU A 20 -5.36 5.82 -14.22
N THR A 21 -5.05 5.20 -15.34
CA THR A 21 -4.03 4.15 -15.37
C THR A 21 -2.63 4.76 -15.43
N ALA A 22 -1.63 4.05 -14.92
CA ALA A 22 -0.23 4.47 -15.05
C ALA A 22 0.17 4.60 -16.54
N LYS A 23 -0.36 3.73 -17.40
CA LYS A 23 -0.14 3.77 -18.85
C LYS A 23 -0.55 5.10 -19.46
N THR A 24 -1.78 5.55 -19.20
CA THR A 24 -2.31 6.85 -19.67
C THR A 24 -1.40 8.01 -19.27
N ILE A 25 -0.89 8.01 -18.04
CA ILE A 25 -0.01 9.09 -17.54
C ILE A 25 1.34 9.11 -18.29
N PHE A 26 1.87 7.94 -18.64
CA PHE A 26 3.15 7.86 -19.37
C PHE A 26 3.01 8.13 -20.88
N GLU A 27 1.85 7.84 -21.47
CA GLU A 27 1.54 8.12 -22.88
C GLU A 27 1.14 9.59 -23.11
N SER A 28 0.35 10.16 -22.20
CA SER A 28 -0.10 11.55 -22.22
C SER A 28 0.77 12.47 -21.35
N LYS A 29 1.98 12.74 -21.84
CA LYS A 29 3.00 13.58 -21.15
C LYS A 29 2.64 15.07 -21.04
N THR A 30 1.47 15.50 -21.50
CA THR A 30 1.02 16.90 -21.45
C THR A 30 -0.43 16.97 -20.99
N VAL A 31 -0.78 18.07 -20.29
CA VAL A 31 -2.14 18.32 -19.79
C VAL A 31 -3.17 18.34 -20.92
N GLN A 32 -2.78 18.84 -22.11
CA GLN A 32 -3.67 18.90 -23.27
C GLN A 32 -4.06 17.51 -23.80
N LYS A 33 -3.10 16.60 -23.97
CA LYS A 33 -3.41 15.22 -24.38
C LYS A 33 -4.20 14.51 -23.30
N PHE A 34 -3.80 14.74 -22.06
CA PHE A 34 -4.46 14.19 -20.89
C PHE A 34 -5.95 14.56 -20.84
N SER A 35 -6.32 15.82 -21.04
CA SER A 35 -7.73 16.25 -21.02
C SER A 35 -8.59 15.63 -22.12
N LEU A 36 -7.99 15.18 -23.22
CA LEU A 36 -8.70 14.53 -24.32
C LEU A 36 -8.96 13.04 -24.04
N GLU A 37 -8.15 12.41 -23.18
CA GLU A 37 -8.25 11.00 -22.81
C GLU A 37 -9.01 10.79 -21.48
N MET A 38 -9.44 11.87 -20.83
CA MET A 38 -10.24 11.79 -19.61
C MET A 38 -11.68 11.36 -19.95
N GLU A 39 -11.93 10.05 -19.94
CA GLU A 39 -13.28 9.50 -19.87
C GLU A 39 -13.66 9.25 -18.40
N ALA A 40 -14.91 9.57 -18.07
CA ALA A 40 -15.48 9.34 -16.74
C ALA A 40 -15.72 7.85 -16.55
N ASP A 41 -14.68 7.13 -16.13
CA ASP A 41 -14.87 5.75 -15.66
C ASP A 41 -15.46 5.78 -14.24
N VAL A 42 -16.46 4.92 -14.00
CA VAL A 42 -17.18 4.91 -12.72
C VAL A 42 -16.22 4.41 -11.65
N ILE A 43 -15.90 5.26 -10.68
CA ILE A 43 -15.11 4.86 -9.51
C ILE A 43 -15.89 3.80 -8.75
N CYS A 44 -15.42 2.55 -8.83
CA CYS A 44 -15.90 1.50 -7.95
C CYS A 44 -15.21 1.67 -6.59
N VAL A 45 -15.99 2.09 -5.59
CA VAL A 45 -15.52 2.07 -4.21
C VAL A 45 -15.36 0.61 -3.81
N ILE A 46 -14.14 0.21 -3.43
CA ILE A 46 -13.91 -1.13 -2.88
C ILE A 46 -14.67 -1.16 -1.55
N PRO A 47 -15.73 -1.98 -1.43
CA PRO A 47 -16.45 -2.08 -0.18
C PRO A 47 -15.50 -2.64 0.88
N VAL A 48 -15.57 -2.08 2.09
CA VAL A 48 -14.91 -2.70 3.24
C VAL A 48 -15.61 -4.04 3.45
N ASN A 49 -14.89 -5.13 3.23
CA ASN A 49 -15.39 -6.46 3.54
C ASN A 49 -15.10 -6.72 5.00
N ASP A 50 -16.14 -6.75 5.84
CA ASP A 50 -16.02 -7.10 7.26
C ASP A 50 -15.70 -8.59 7.46
N ALA A 51 -15.75 -9.41 6.40
CA ALA A 51 -15.31 -10.80 6.48
C ALA A 51 -13.77 -10.86 6.41
N SER A 52 -13.15 -10.87 7.59
CA SER A 52 -11.72 -11.10 7.83
C SER A 52 -11.17 -12.43 7.28
N ASP A 53 -12.05 -13.31 6.79
CA ASP A 53 -11.72 -14.73 6.58
C ASP A 53 -11.23 -15.06 5.17
N VAL A 54 -11.28 -14.10 4.23
CA VAL A 54 -10.80 -14.32 2.86
C VAL A 54 -9.44 -13.68 2.68
N LEU A 55 -8.40 -14.52 2.75
CA LEU A 55 -7.04 -14.12 2.42
C LEU A 55 -6.96 -13.66 0.96
N SER A 56 -6.20 -12.60 0.70
CA SER A 56 -5.77 -12.28 -0.64
C SER A 56 -4.88 -13.40 -1.21
N PHE A 57 -4.77 -13.47 -2.52
CA PHE A 57 -3.90 -14.45 -3.19
C PHE A 57 -2.43 -14.37 -2.70
N GLY A 58 -1.96 -13.16 -2.33
CA GLY A 58 -0.63 -12.99 -1.77
C GLY A 58 -0.50 -13.59 -0.37
N GLU A 59 -1.52 -13.41 0.47
CA GLU A 59 -1.57 -13.95 1.83
C GLU A 59 -1.75 -15.48 1.84
N GLU A 60 -2.64 -16.02 1.00
CA GLU A 60 -2.84 -17.47 0.87
C GLU A 60 -1.54 -18.17 0.44
N ARG A 61 -0.83 -17.60 -0.53
CA ARG A 61 0.48 -18.12 -0.96
C ARG A 61 1.49 -18.09 0.18
N MET A 62 1.54 -17.01 0.96
CA MET A 62 2.46 -16.88 2.09
C MET A 62 2.14 -17.89 3.18
N LEU A 63 0.87 -18.07 3.51
CA LEU A 63 0.40 -19.06 4.46
C LEU A 63 0.82 -20.47 4.02
N PHE A 64 0.54 -20.83 2.76
CA PHE A 64 0.94 -22.11 2.19
C PHE A 64 2.45 -22.35 2.32
N LEU A 65 3.28 -21.36 1.96
CA LEU A 65 4.74 -21.48 2.06
C LEU A 65 5.21 -21.60 3.51
N SER A 66 4.54 -20.90 4.43
CA SER A 66 4.87 -20.95 5.85
C SER A 66 4.55 -22.29 6.51
N GLU A 67 3.49 -22.97 6.06
CA GLU A 67 3.11 -24.29 6.57
C GLU A 67 3.92 -25.43 5.92
N TYR A 68 4.40 -25.22 4.69
CA TYR A 68 5.10 -26.25 3.92
C TYR A 68 6.58 -26.41 4.33
N ASP A 69 7.29 -25.31 4.54
CA ASP A 69 8.73 -25.32 4.85
C ASP A 69 9.16 -24.09 5.67
N ASP A 70 9.64 -24.33 6.90
CA ASP A 70 10.21 -23.30 7.78
C ASP A 70 11.34 -22.49 7.12
N GLN A 71 12.14 -23.11 6.24
CA GLN A 71 13.18 -22.39 5.49
C GLN A 71 12.60 -21.45 4.45
N ALA A 72 11.50 -21.84 3.79
CA ALA A 72 10.78 -20.98 2.85
C ALA A 72 10.11 -19.80 3.56
N SER A 73 9.56 -20.02 4.76
CA SER A 73 9.00 -18.96 5.61
C SER A 73 10.03 -17.86 5.93
N ARG A 74 11.25 -18.26 6.31
CA ARG A 74 12.32 -17.32 6.65
C ARG A 74 12.74 -16.41 5.48
N ALA A 75 12.55 -16.85 4.23
CA ALA A 75 12.85 -16.03 3.06
C ALA A 75 11.97 -14.78 2.95
N TYR A 76 10.86 -14.74 3.68
CA TYR A 76 9.92 -13.62 3.71
C TYR A 76 10.05 -12.74 4.95
N HIS A 77 11.01 -13.00 5.84
CA HIS A 77 11.34 -12.08 6.92
C HIS A 77 11.99 -10.81 6.34
N ILE A 78 11.50 -9.64 6.75
CA ILE A 78 12.05 -8.33 6.36
C ILE A 78 12.70 -7.69 7.59
N PRO A 79 13.91 -8.13 7.99
CA PRO A 79 14.59 -7.54 9.15
C PRO A 79 15.00 -6.10 8.84
N LEU A 80 14.68 -5.20 9.76
CA LEU A 80 15.11 -3.81 9.72
C LEU A 80 15.94 -3.49 10.95
N THR A 81 17.09 -2.83 10.75
CA THR A 81 17.93 -2.32 11.84
C THR A 81 18.03 -0.81 11.71
N LEU A 82 17.84 -0.11 12.83
CA LEU A 82 17.86 1.35 12.89
C LEU A 82 18.92 1.78 13.92
N THR A 83 19.74 2.76 13.56
CA THR A 83 20.63 3.43 14.51
C THR A 83 19.88 4.59 15.15
N LEU A 84 19.77 4.58 16.46
CA LEU A 84 19.15 5.66 17.22
C LEU A 84 20.22 6.70 17.58
N TYR A 85 19.86 7.98 17.49
CA TYR A 85 20.69 9.06 18.00
C TYR A 85 20.70 9.06 19.52
N ASP A 86 21.75 9.64 20.10
CA ASP A 86 21.80 9.85 21.55
C ASP A 86 20.63 10.73 22.02
N GLY A 87 20.03 10.36 23.15
CA GLY A 87 18.88 11.07 23.72
C GLY A 87 17.52 10.61 23.22
N VAL A 88 17.44 9.57 22.37
CA VAL A 88 16.15 8.94 22.03
C VAL A 88 15.54 8.29 23.27
N GLY A 89 14.38 8.78 23.69
CA GLY A 89 13.61 8.21 24.79
C GLY A 89 12.99 6.87 24.39
N ILE A 90 13.58 5.77 24.85
CA ILE A 90 13.13 4.40 24.52
C ILE A 90 11.67 4.17 24.89
N ASP A 91 11.20 4.74 26.01
CA ASP A 91 9.79 4.63 26.42
C ASP A 91 8.83 5.31 25.42
N VAL A 92 9.24 6.45 24.84
CA VAL A 92 8.44 7.17 23.84
C VAL A 92 8.41 6.41 22.52
N LEU A 93 9.56 5.84 22.12
CA LEU A 93 9.63 4.97 20.94
C LEU A 93 8.74 3.75 21.11
N LYS A 94 8.80 3.07 22.27
CA LYS A 94 7.95 1.92 22.57
C LYS A 94 6.47 2.27 22.47
N ARG A 95 6.03 3.37 23.09
CA ARG A 95 4.63 3.83 23.01
C ARG A 95 4.20 4.17 21.59
N SER A 96 5.12 4.68 20.77
CA SER A 96 4.85 4.98 19.36
C SER A 96 4.65 3.71 18.53
N LEU A 97 5.41 2.65 18.83
CA LEU A 97 5.23 1.33 18.22
C LEU A 97 3.91 0.66 18.66
N GLU A 98 3.58 0.72 19.95
CA GLU A 98 2.30 0.24 20.47
C GLU A 98 1.12 0.93 19.77
N TRP A 99 1.18 2.25 19.61
CA TRP A 99 0.15 3.00 18.87
C TRP A 99 0.06 2.59 17.39
N LEU A 100 1.19 2.28 16.76
CA LEU A 100 1.22 1.83 15.36
C LEU A 100 0.59 0.43 15.22
N MET A 101 0.84 -0.48 16.17
CA MET A 101 0.16 -1.78 16.23
C MET A 101 -1.35 -1.62 16.44
N ASP A 102 -1.76 -0.70 17.31
CA ASP A 102 -3.19 -0.44 17.55
C ASP A 102 -3.92 0.12 16.33
N ARG A 103 -3.22 0.96 15.55
CA ARG A 103 -3.75 1.59 14.33
C ARG A 103 -3.89 0.62 13.16
N HIS A 104 -3.00 -0.36 13.04
CA HIS A 104 -2.92 -1.25 11.90
C HIS A 104 -3.30 -2.67 12.31
N GLU A 105 -4.49 -3.11 11.92
CA GLU A 105 -5.04 -4.42 12.27
C GLU A 105 -4.12 -5.59 11.90
N ILE A 106 -3.43 -5.50 10.76
CA ILE A 106 -2.47 -6.52 10.29
C ILE A 106 -1.25 -6.71 11.22
N LEU A 107 -1.03 -5.82 12.19
CA LEU A 107 0.07 -5.91 13.16
C LEU A 107 -0.39 -6.41 14.54
N LYS A 108 -1.69 -6.67 14.71
CA LYS A 108 -2.25 -7.32 15.90
C LYS A 108 -2.23 -8.83 15.72
#